data_AF-A0A1T4KE45-F1
#
_entry.id   AF-A0A1T4KE45-F1
#
_cell.length_a   1.000
_cell.length_b   1.000
_cell.length_c   1.000
_cell.angle_alpha   90.00
_cell.angle_beta   90.00
_cell.angle_gamma   90.00
#
_symmetry.space_group_name_H-M   'P 1'
#
loop_
_entity.id
_entity.type
_entity.pdbx_description
1 polymer ?
#
loop_
_entity_poly.entity_id
_entity_poly.type
_entity_poly.pdbx_seq_one_letter_code
_entity_poly.pdbx_strand_id
1 'polypeptide(L)'
;MLAIGFLLGGVFTALVSSFANDIIMAAITRAFGTSTNDWVLAPVMENGKVVGGIYIGKFISAIIQFVIVSGVVFGILYFYFWFKNYVAYRKALKNPVVEEPVAPAPAPTTEELILAELKKLNANVGDDSKSLFNAK
;
A
#
# COMPACT_ATOMS: atom_id res chain seq x y z
N MET A 1 7.50 14.98 3.47
CA MET A 1 6.74 14.30 2.39
C MET A 1 5.80 13.19 2.90
N LEU A 2 6.08 12.55 4.06
CA LEU A 2 5.22 11.51 4.64
C LEU A 2 3.77 11.97 4.95
N ALA A 3 3.59 13.20 5.44
CA ALA A 3 2.27 13.77 5.74
C ALA A 3 1.35 13.89 4.50
N ILE A 4 1.93 14.16 3.32
CA ILE A 4 1.17 14.28 2.06
C ILE A 4 0.65 12.92 1.63
N GLY A 5 1.47 11.87 1.77
CA GLY A 5 1.07 10.50 1.48
C GLY A 5 -0.08 10.04 2.40
N PHE A 6 -0.02 10.37 3.69
CA PHE A 6 -1.11 10.05 4.63
C PHE A 6 -2.41 10.77 4.27
N LEU A 7 -2.34 12.08 3.97
CA LEU A 7 -3.52 12.89 3.65
C LEU A 7 -4.18 12.44 2.34
N LEU A 8 -3.38 12.16 1.31
CA LEU A 8 -3.87 11.60 0.04
C LEU A 8 -4.49 10.22 0.23
N GLY A 9 -3.89 9.36 1.05
CA GLY A 9 -4.46 8.05 1.40
C GLY A 9 -5.83 8.16 2.07
N GLY A 10 -5.98 9.12 3.00
CA GLY A 10 -7.26 9.40 3.66
C GLY A 10 -8.35 9.89 2.69
N VAL A 11 -8.03 10.89 1.86
CA VAL A 11 -8.99 11.43 0.88
C VAL A 11 -9.36 10.39 -0.18
N PHE A 12 -8.40 9.60 -0.65
CA PHE A 12 -8.67 8.52 -1.60
C PHE A 12 -9.57 7.45 -1.00
N THR A 13 -9.31 7.03 0.24
CA THR A 13 -10.17 6.05 0.94
C THR A 13 -11.60 6.56 1.08
N ALA A 14 -11.79 7.85 1.40
CA ALA A 14 -13.11 8.46 1.48
C ALA A 14 -13.82 8.49 0.11
N LEU A 15 -13.10 8.83 -0.96
CA LEU A 15 -13.63 8.84 -2.33
C LEU A 15 -14.13 7.44 -2.74
N VAL A 16 -13.30 6.41 -2.57
CA VAL A 16 -13.68 5.03 -2.96
C VAL A 16 -14.81 4.51 -2.07
N SER A 17 -14.83 4.90 -0.79
CA SER A 17 -15.93 4.54 0.13
C SER A 17 -17.27 5.16 -0.29
N SER A 18 -17.29 6.44 -0.70
CA SER A 18 -18.50 7.08 -1.23
C SER A 18 -18.96 6.42 -2.53
N PHE A 19 -18.04 6.11 -3.44
CA PHE A 19 -18.40 5.37 -4.66
C PHE A 19 -19.05 4.01 -4.36
N ALA A 20 -18.46 3.23 -3.44
CA ALA A 20 -19.00 1.93 -3.07
C ALA A 20 -20.36 2.04 -2.37
N ASN A 21 -20.50 2.94 -1.39
CA ASN A 21 -21.71 3.06 -0.58
C ASN A 21 -22.85 3.81 -1.28
N ASP A 22 -22.55 4.86 -2.03
CA ASP A 22 -23.58 5.74 -2.57
C ASP A 22 -24.01 5.31 -3.98
N ILE A 23 -23.10 4.71 -4.76
CA ILE A 23 -23.39 4.30 -6.14
C ILE A 23 -23.64 2.79 -6.20
N ILE A 24 -22.70 1.97 -5.74
CA ILE A 24 -22.82 0.52 -5.92
C ILE A 24 -23.87 -0.08 -4.99
N MET A 25 -23.89 0.27 -3.69
CA MET A 25 -24.94 -0.23 -2.79
C MET A 25 -26.33 0.27 -3.18
N ALA A 26 -26.45 1.50 -3.70
CA ALA A 26 -27.73 1.99 -4.24
C ALA A 26 -28.18 1.17 -5.47
N ALA A 27 -27.26 0.83 -6.38
CA ALA A 27 -27.55 -0.03 -7.52
C ALA A 27 -27.95 -1.45 -7.09
N ILE A 28 -27.25 -2.04 -6.11
CA ILE A 28 -27.57 -3.35 -5.54
C ILE A 28 -28.94 -3.31 -4.85
N THR A 29 -29.21 -2.31 -4.00
CA THR A 29 -30.50 -2.17 -3.31
C THR A 29 -31.65 -2.04 -4.30
N ARG A 30 -31.45 -1.31 -5.40
CA ARG A 30 -32.43 -1.21 -6.49
C ARG A 30 -32.63 -2.52 -7.24
N ALA A 31 -31.59 -3.32 -7.42
CA ALA A 31 -31.66 -4.59 -8.14
C ALA A 31 -32.29 -5.71 -7.29
N PHE A 32 -32.01 -5.77 -5.99
CA PHE A 32 -32.48 -6.81 -5.08
C PHE A 32 -33.75 -6.43 -4.30
N GLY A 33 -34.22 -5.19 -4.39
CA GLY A 33 -35.50 -4.74 -3.83
C GLY A 33 -35.55 -4.63 -2.31
N THR A 34 -34.46 -4.93 -1.60
CA THR A 34 -34.36 -4.85 -0.13
C THR A 34 -33.07 -4.17 0.28
N SER A 35 -33.17 -3.18 1.18
CA SER A 35 -32.01 -2.66 1.90
C SER A 35 -31.45 -3.78 2.78
N THR A 36 -30.19 -4.17 2.55
CA THR A 36 -29.51 -5.10 3.46
C THR A 36 -29.53 -4.57 4.89
N ASN A 37 -29.50 -3.25 5.07
CA ASN A 37 -29.57 -2.56 6.38
C ASN A 37 -30.78 -2.93 7.25
N ASP A 38 -31.88 -3.41 6.67
CA ASP A 38 -33.10 -3.76 7.42
C ASP A 38 -33.03 -5.17 8.01
N TRP A 39 -31.99 -5.93 7.69
CA TRP A 39 -31.79 -7.27 8.23
C TRP A 39 -31.19 -7.18 9.63
N VAL A 40 -32.08 -7.25 10.62
CA VAL A 40 -31.76 -7.29 12.05
C VAL A 40 -32.18 -8.64 12.63
N LEU A 41 -31.23 -9.41 13.18
CA LEU A 41 -31.55 -10.59 13.98
C LEU A 41 -31.83 -10.19 15.43
N ALA A 42 -32.85 -10.80 16.03
CA ALA A 42 -33.32 -10.54 17.40
C ALA A 42 -33.56 -9.05 17.69
N PRO A 43 -34.49 -8.38 16.96
CA PRO A 43 -34.80 -6.98 17.19
C PRO A 43 -35.40 -6.79 18.59
N VAL A 44 -34.72 -6.02 19.43
CA VAL A 44 -35.25 -5.48 20.68
C VAL A 44 -36.09 -4.27 20.30
N MET A 45 -37.41 -4.41 20.43
CA MET A 45 -38.37 -3.37 20.11
C MET A 45 -38.77 -2.64 21.40
N GLU A 46 -38.64 -1.32 21.42
CA GLU A 46 -39.18 -0.46 22.47
C GLU A 46 -40.05 0.60 21.80
N ASN A 47 -41.31 0.75 22.22
CA ASN A 47 -42.28 1.70 21.66
C ASN A 47 -42.40 1.67 20.12
N GLY A 48 -42.39 0.48 19.53
CA GLY A 48 -42.52 0.29 18.07
C GLY A 48 -41.28 0.68 17.26
N LYS A 49 -40.15 1.00 17.91
CA LYS A 49 -38.86 1.24 17.26
C LYS A 49 -37.87 0.13 17.63
N VAL A 50 -37.04 -0.26 16.66
CA VAL A 50 -35.90 -1.15 16.91
C VAL A 50 -34.86 -0.36 17.72
N VAL A 51 -34.68 -0.70 18.99
CA VAL A 51 -33.72 -0.04 19.91
C VAL A 51 -32.42 -0.84 20.02
N GLY A 52 -32.44 -2.12 19.64
CA GLY A 52 -31.25 -2.96 19.61
C GLY A 52 -31.45 -4.23 18.79
N GLY A 53 -30.36 -4.89 18.43
CA GLY A 53 -30.37 -6.13 17.65
C GLY A 53 -29.04 -6.35 16.93
N ILE A 54 -28.87 -7.53 16.32
CA ILE A 54 -27.68 -7.86 15.53
C ILE A 54 -27.91 -7.39 14.09
N TYR A 55 -27.29 -6.28 13.71
CA TYR A 55 -27.37 -5.69 12.37
C TYR A 55 -26.52 -6.46 11.35
N ILE A 56 -26.93 -7.69 11.01
CA ILE A 56 -26.24 -8.51 10.01
C ILE A 56 -26.19 -7.81 8.64
N GLY A 57 -27.22 -7.02 8.35
CA GLY A 57 -27.31 -6.17 7.17
C GLY A 57 -26.12 -5.26 6.92
N LYS A 58 -25.71 -4.54 7.98
CA LYS A 58 -24.57 -3.63 7.94
C LYS A 58 -23.26 -4.38 7.75
N PHE A 59 -23.16 -5.58 8.30
CA PHE A 59 -21.97 -6.43 8.14
C PHE A 59 -21.82 -6.93 6.70
N ILE A 60 -22.90 -7.42 6.09
CA ILE A 60 -22.88 -7.86 4.67
C ILE A 60 -22.59 -6.67 3.75
N SER A 61 -23.18 -5.51 4.02
CA SER A 61 -22.87 -4.27 3.31
C SER A 61 -21.38 -3.93 3.37
N ALA A 62 -20.77 -4.03 4.56
CA ALA A 62 -19.34 -3.78 4.73
C ALA A 62 -18.44 -4.79 3.98
N ILE A 63 -18.83 -6.07 3.92
CA ILE A 63 -18.10 -7.09 3.13
C ILE A 63 -18.18 -6.75 1.63
N ILE A 64 -19.37 -6.42 1.13
CA ILE A 64 -19.56 -6.03 -0.27
C ILE A 64 -18.72 -4.79 -0.58
N GLN A 65 -18.77 -3.78 0.28
CA GLN A 65 -17.95 -2.56 0.17
C GLN A 65 -16.46 -2.91 0.09
N PHE A 66 -15.96 -3.78 0.95
CA PHE A 66 -14.56 -4.22 0.95
C PHE A 66 -14.17 -4.87 -0.38
N VAL A 67 -15.00 -5.79 -0.91
CA VAL A 67 -14.74 -6.46 -2.19
C VAL A 67 -14.72 -5.47 -3.34
N ILE A 68 -15.64 -4.50 -3.36
CA ILE A 68 -15.69 -3.46 -4.39
C ILE A 68 -14.47 -2.55 -4.32
N VAL A 69 -14.15 -2.01 -3.14
CA VAL A 69 -12.99 -1.13 -2.92
C VAL A 69 -11.71 -1.85 -3.36
N SER A 70 -11.53 -3.10 -2.92
CA SER A 70 -10.41 -3.94 -3.32
C SER A 70 -10.37 -4.15 -4.83
N GLY A 71 -11.51 -4.46 -5.46
CA GLY A 71 -11.64 -4.64 -6.90
C GLY A 71 -11.29 -3.38 -7.71
N VAL A 72 -11.75 -2.20 -7.27
CA VAL A 72 -11.44 -0.92 -7.92
C VAL A 72 -9.94 -0.60 -7.79
N VAL A 73 -9.37 -0.72 -6.59
CA VAL A 73 -7.94 -0.49 -6.36
C VAL A 73 -7.10 -1.45 -7.19
N PHE A 74 -7.45 -2.73 -7.19
CA PHE A 74 -6.77 -3.74 -7.98
C PHE A 74 -6.90 -3.47 -9.49
N GLY A 75 -8.07 -3.05 -9.95
CA GLY A 75 -8.32 -2.70 -11.35
C GLY A 75 -7.47 -1.50 -11.82
N ILE A 76 -7.36 -0.45 -11.00
CA ILE A 76 -6.52 0.72 -11.30
C ILE A 76 -5.04 0.31 -11.35
N LEU A 77 -4.56 -0.45 -10.36
CA LEU A 77 -3.18 -0.92 -10.33
C LEU A 77 -2.89 -1.84 -11.51
N TYR A 78 -3.79 -2.79 -11.80
CA TYR A 78 -3.67 -3.69 -12.93
C TYR A 78 -3.59 -2.93 -14.25
N PHE A 79 -4.48 -1.95 -14.47
CA PHE A 79 -4.45 -1.13 -15.68
C PHE A 79 -3.15 -0.31 -15.78
N TYR A 80 -2.68 0.27 -14.67
CA TYR A 80 -1.42 1.00 -14.63
C TYR A 80 -0.22 0.10 -14.96
N PHE A 81 -0.10 -1.06 -14.32
CA PHE A 81 0.97 -2.02 -14.59
C PHE A 81 0.88 -2.59 -16.00
N TRP A 82 -0.33 -2.89 -16.47
CA TRP A 82 -0.58 -3.36 -17.83
C TRP A 82 -0.16 -2.32 -18.87
N PHE A 83 -0.54 -1.05 -18.68
CA PHE A 83 -0.14 0.04 -19.56
C PHE A 83 1.37 0.26 -19.55
N LYS A 84 2.01 0.26 -18.37
CA LYS A 84 3.47 0.37 -18.26
C LYS A 84 4.17 -0.77 -19.00
N ASN A 85 3.72 -2.00 -18.81
CA ASN A 85 4.27 -3.17 -19.48
C ASN A 85 4.04 -3.12 -21.00
N TYR A 86 2.86 -2.67 -21.42
CA TYR A 86 2.51 -2.49 -22.83
C TYR A 86 3.38 -1.44 -23.52
N VAL A 87 3.63 -0.30 -22.86
CA VAL A 87 4.52 0.75 -23.37
C VAL A 87 5.98 0.29 -23.38
N ALA A 88 6.43 -0.42 -22.34
CA ALA A 88 7.77 -1.00 -22.28
C ALA A 88 7.98 -2.04 -23.40
N TYR A 89 7.02 -2.92 -23.61
CA TYR A 89 7.02 -3.90 -24.69
C TYR A 89 7.05 -3.23 -26.07
N ARG A 90 6.23 -2.18 -26.30
CA ARG A 90 6.26 -1.43 -27.55
C ARG A 90 7.54 -0.62 -27.77
N LYS A 91 8.19 -0.14 -26.71
CA LYS A 91 9.51 0.50 -26.79
C LYS A 91 10.60 -0.52 -27.14
N ALA A 92 10.58 -1.71 -26.53
CA ALA A 92 11.51 -2.80 -26.81
C ALA A 92 11.37 -3.37 -28.24
N LEU A 93 10.17 -3.35 -28.83
CA LEU A 93 9.95 -3.75 -30.23
C LEU A 93 10.39 -2.70 -31.26
N LYS A 94 10.39 -1.41 -30.91
CA LYS A 94 10.74 -0.32 -31.84
C LYS A 94 12.22 0.04 -31.80
N ASN A 95 12.89 -0.18 -30.67
CA ASN A 95 14.33 -0.09 -30.53
C ASN A 95 14.79 -1.32 -29.73
N PRO A 96 15.55 -2.28 -30.30
CA PRO A 96 16.22 -3.27 -29.48
C PRO A 96 17.10 -2.51 -28.49
N VAL A 97 16.88 -2.79 -27.21
CA VAL A 97 17.46 -2.11 -26.06
C VAL A 97 18.96 -1.95 -26.24
N VAL A 98 19.41 -0.73 -26.51
CA VAL A 98 20.70 -0.28 -25.96
C VAL A 98 20.45 -0.24 -24.46
N GLU A 99 21.11 -1.13 -23.74
CA GLU A 99 21.06 -1.20 -22.28
C GLU A 99 21.19 0.22 -21.73
N GLU A 100 20.12 0.73 -21.12
CA GLU A 100 20.26 1.91 -20.26
C GLU A 100 21.31 1.54 -19.22
N PRO A 101 22.36 2.36 -19.02
CA PRO A 101 23.43 2.03 -18.10
C PRO A 101 22.79 1.68 -16.76
N VAL A 102 23.07 0.47 -16.29
CA VAL A 102 22.80 0.02 -14.93
C VAL A 102 23.04 1.23 -14.03
N ALA A 103 21.98 1.71 -13.37
CA ALA A 103 22.07 2.82 -12.42
C ALA A 103 23.32 2.54 -11.56
N PRO A 104 24.30 3.47 -11.50
CA PRO A 104 25.52 3.23 -10.77
C PRO A 104 25.13 2.70 -9.39
N ALA A 105 25.74 1.58 -9.00
CA ALA A 105 25.51 0.99 -7.69
C ALA A 105 25.45 2.12 -6.65
N PRO A 106 24.44 2.14 -5.75
CA PRO A 106 24.22 3.25 -4.84
C PRO A 106 25.56 3.61 -4.22
N ALA A 107 25.96 4.88 -4.38
CA ALA A 107 27.23 5.35 -3.84
C ALA A 107 27.26 4.95 -2.35
N PRO A 108 28.40 4.44 -1.85
CA PRO A 108 28.47 3.91 -0.50
C PRO A 108 27.92 4.94 0.47
N THR A 109 26.97 4.51 1.29
CA THR A 109 26.30 5.42 2.22
C THR A 109 27.32 6.00 3.20
N THR A 110 27.01 7.13 3.81
CA THR A 110 27.89 7.73 4.83
C THR A 110 28.26 6.73 5.92
N GLU A 111 27.34 5.83 6.28
CA GLU A 111 27.56 4.76 7.24
C GLU A 111 28.60 3.73 6.76
N GLU A 112 28.55 3.34 5.49
CA GLU A 112 29.52 2.41 4.90
C GLU A 112 30.94 3.03 4.82
N LEU A 113 31.02 4.34 4.54
CA LEU A 113 32.29 5.07 4.54
C LEU A 113 32.89 5.19 5.95
N ILE A 114 32.05 5.51 6.94
CA ILE A 114 32.47 5.55 8.35
C ILE A 114 32.95 4.16 8.80
N LEU A 115 32.24 3.09 8.42
CA LEU A 115 32.64 1.73 8.77
C LEU A 115 33.97 1.33 8.12
N ALA A 116 34.23 1.76 6.88
CA ALA A 116 35.50 1.55 6.20
C ALA A 116 36.66 2.31 6.91
N GLU A 117 36.43 3.54 7.34
CA GLU A 117 37.40 4.34 8.09
C GLU A 117 37.67 3.76 9.48
N LEU A 118 36.63 3.32 10.20
CA LEU A 118 36.77 2.65 11.50
C LEU A 118 37.58 1.34 11.40
N LYS A 119 37.35 0.54 10.36
CA LYS A 119 38.14 -0.68 10.10
C LYS A 119 39.61 -0.35 9.84
N LYS A 120 39.89 0.71 9.10
CA LYS A 120 41.24 1.19 8.81
C LYS A 120 41.95 1.69 10.06
N LEU A 121 41.27 2.49 10.89
CA LEU A 121 41.80 2.97 12.17
C LEU A 121 42.10 1.80 13.12
N ASN A 122 41.20 0.82 13.20
CA ASN A 122 41.40 -0.36 14.06
C ASN A 122 42.59 -1.23 13.60
N ALA A 123 42.80 -1.37 12.29
CA ALA A 123 43.96 -2.07 11.74
C ALA A 123 45.27 -1.36 12.09
N ASN A 124 45.32 -0.03 11.94
CA ASN A 124 46.50 0.77 12.24
C ASN A 124 46.84 0.79 13.74
N VAL A 125 45.83 0.89 14.62
CA VAL A 125 46.03 0.81 16.08
C VAL A 125 46.59 -0.55 16.50
N GLY A 126 46.17 -1.63 15.85
CA GLY A 126 46.73 -2.97 16.08
C GLY A 126 48.18 -3.11 15.62
N ASP A 127 48.58 -2.40 14.58
CA ASP A 127 49.95 -2.40 14.05
C ASP A 127 50.88 -1.51 14.89
N ASP A 128 50.39 -0.33 15.30
CA ASP A 128 51.09 0.57 16.22
C ASP A 128 51.34 -0.13 17.57
N SER A 129 50.36 -0.87 18.10
CA SER A 129 50.54 -1.66 19.32
C SER A 129 51.64 -2.73 19.17
N LYS A 130 51.65 -3.49 18.07
CA LYS A 130 52.69 -4.51 17.82
C LYS A 130 54.08 -3.92 17.62
N SER A 131 54.17 -2.76 16.98
CA SER A 131 55.45 -2.05 16.78
C SER A 131 56.08 -1.62 18.11
N LEU A 132 55.26 -1.20 19.08
CA LEU A 132 55.71 -0.81 20.41
C LEU A 132 56.14 -2.01 21.27
N PHE A 133 55.57 -3.20 21.06
CA PHE A 133 55.97 -4.41 21.78
C PHE A 133 57.21 -5.12 21.20
N ASN A 134 57.50 -4.96 19.91
CA ASN A 134 58.69 -5.57 19.27
C ASN A 134 59.97 -4.70 19.31
N ALA A 135 59.90 -3.48 19.85
CA ALA A 135 61.03 -2.54 19.94
C ALA A 135 61.84 -2.64 21.26
N LYS A 136 61.70 -3.75 22.02
CA LYS A 136 62.40 -3.99 23.29
C LYS A 136 63.11 -5.34 23.26
#